data_AF-A0A5E6UJ94-F1
#
_entry.id   AF-A0A5E6UJ94-F1
#
_cell.length_a   1.000
_cell.length_b   1.000
_cell.length_c   1.000
_cell.angle_alpha   90.00
_cell.angle_beta   90.00
_cell.angle_gamma   90.00
#
_symmetry.space_group_name_H-M   'P 1'
#
loop_
_entity.id
_entity.type
_entity.pdbx_description
1 polymer ?
#
loop_
_entity_poly.entity_id
_entity_poly.type
_entity_poly.pdbx_seq_one_letter_code
_entity_poly.pdbx_strand_id
1 'polypeptide(L)'
;MKLSGDVLGKLGVSHADVDKYLEPLTAAMARYGIASRLRIAHFLAQVVHESGHFKHVEENMNYSVDGLLNVFGKYFPSRSLAQTYARKPMMIGNHVYASRMGNGDEASGDGYLYRGRGLMQLTGKSNYKAFSNWLEEDVVAAPERVAQHFASHSAVYFWDSHHLNRLADTDDIRRITEAINGGLKGFDERRLLLEKAKAALRDEPEGQSPAAELDSTDFKPAHQVAPLQLNLRSAPRVTPATWVATLHQGCKVEVVSQLAEGWVQIRVQIGHAVREGFVAEQYLAPLPISRGGFDPVEAPVPERVFPGVHLQQNLKAITRKSETGRAYPLGEGRRPHRTASKPSARAAQLLKIIDYLDCAAAAHRRYKAAAGSTCSDIYAYDYCHLAGVYLPRVWWTERALLRITGGESVPVAYGQSVRELNANALHDWLEDHGPGFGWYRELDLTTLQAAADAGEVCLIVSRRKDPNLAGEIALVVPQQDGFQARHDAAGRVTRPVQSMASGRNRKYTVSRSAWWLNDQYQSFAFWRHP
;
A
#
# COMPACT_ATOMS: atom_id res chain seq x y z
N MET A 1 -6.68 -12.72 6.99
CA MET A 1 -6.24 -14.11 7.21
C MET A 1 -5.56 -14.19 8.58
N LYS A 2 -5.85 -15.22 9.38
CA LYS A 2 -5.15 -15.48 10.65
C LYS A 2 -3.99 -16.44 10.37
N LEU A 3 -2.77 -16.09 10.81
CA LEU A 3 -1.62 -16.98 10.72
C LEU A 3 -1.85 -18.18 11.65
N SER A 4 -1.59 -19.40 11.19
CA SER A 4 -1.69 -20.61 11.99
C SER A 4 -0.31 -21.05 12.48
N GLY A 5 -0.29 -21.86 13.55
CA GLY A 5 0.94 -22.50 14.01
C GLY A 5 1.51 -23.51 13.01
N ASP A 6 0.66 -24.15 12.19
CA ASP A 6 1.06 -25.09 11.15
C ASP A 6 1.92 -24.41 10.08
N VAL A 7 1.55 -23.19 9.67
CA VAL A 7 2.36 -22.41 8.72
C VAL A 7 3.77 -22.16 9.27
N LEU A 8 3.91 -21.76 10.53
CA LEU A 8 5.22 -21.55 11.15
C LEU A 8 5.99 -22.87 11.33
N GLY A 9 5.30 -23.96 11.67
CA GLY A 9 5.89 -25.30 11.77
C GLY A 9 6.47 -25.79 10.44
N LYS A 10 5.75 -25.58 9.32
CA LYS A 10 6.23 -25.88 7.95
C LYS A 10 7.45 -25.06 7.54
N LEU A 11 7.64 -23.90 8.16
CA LEU A 11 8.85 -23.08 8.00
C LEU A 11 10.01 -23.50 8.90
N GLY A 12 9.83 -24.53 9.74
CA GLY A 12 10.87 -25.08 10.62
C GLY A 12 10.96 -24.40 11.98
N VAL A 13 9.96 -23.60 12.37
CA VAL A 13 9.86 -23.03 13.72
C VAL A 13 9.44 -24.13 14.69
N SER A 14 10.07 -24.18 15.87
CA SER A 14 9.76 -25.20 16.89
C SER A 14 8.38 -24.96 17.50
N HIS A 15 7.71 -26.00 18.00
CA HIS A 15 6.40 -25.86 18.67
C HIS A 15 6.45 -24.83 19.82
N ALA A 16 7.50 -24.86 20.63
CA ALA A 16 7.68 -23.90 21.73
C ALA A 16 7.79 -22.44 21.24
N ASP A 17 8.48 -22.21 20.12
CA ASP A 17 8.60 -20.87 19.54
C ASP A 17 7.31 -20.44 18.84
N VAL A 18 6.57 -21.37 18.23
CA VAL A 18 5.23 -21.10 17.69
C VAL A 18 4.30 -20.61 18.80
N ASP A 19 4.20 -21.35 19.91
CA ASP A 19 3.36 -20.97 21.05
C ASP A 19 3.72 -19.59 21.60
N LYS A 20 5.03 -19.29 21.64
CA LYS A 20 5.53 -18.02 22.16
C LYS A 20 5.24 -16.83 21.24
N TYR A 21 5.37 -16.97 19.93
CA TYR A 21 5.38 -15.83 19.00
C TYR A 21 4.14 -15.71 18.11
N LEU A 22 3.34 -16.77 17.95
CA LEU A 22 2.22 -16.78 17.01
C LEU A 22 1.22 -15.65 17.23
N GLU A 23 0.71 -15.50 18.46
CA GLU A 23 -0.28 -14.47 18.78
C GLU A 23 0.32 -13.05 18.70
N PRO A 24 1.47 -12.73 19.34
CA PRO A 24 2.08 -11.40 19.23
C PRO A 24 2.46 -11.02 17.79
N LEU A 25 2.95 -11.98 17.00
CA LEU A 25 3.32 -11.74 15.60
C LEU A 25 2.09 -11.50 14.73
N THR A 26 1.03 -12.30 14.90
CA THR A 26 -0.24 -12.13 14.17
C THR A 26 -0.87 -10.78 14.47
N ALA A 27 -0.93 -10.40 15.75
CA ALA A 27 -1.49 -9.12 16.17
C ALA A 27 -0.69 -7.93 15.61
N ALA A 28 0.64 -8.00 15.69
CA ALA A 28 1.51 -6.95 15.15
C ALA A 28 1.37 -6.86 13.61
N MET A 29 1.40 -7.97 12.88
CA MET A 29 1.22 -7.98 11.43
C MET A 29 -0.12 -7.37 10.99
N ALA A 30 -1.21 -7.71 11.68
CA ALA A 30 -2.54 -7.18 11.39
C ALA A 30 -2.61 -5.66 11.56
N ARG A 31 -2.04 -5.13 12.66
CA ARG A 31 -1.99 -3.69 12.96
C ARG A 31 -1.32 -2.86 11.86
N TYR A 32 -0.29 -3.42 11.20
CA TYR A 32 0.53 -2.72 10.20
C TYR A 32 0.31 -3.21 8.76
N GLY A 33 -0.85 -3.81 8.49
CA GLY A 33 -1.29 -4.11 7.12
C GLY A 33 -0.53 -5.25 6.42
N ILE A 34 0.17 -6.11 7.17
CA ILE A 34 0.81 -7.33 6.66
C ILE A 34 -0.23 -8.47 6.65
N ALA A 35 -1.29 -8.28 5.85
CA ALA A 35 -2.53 -9.07 5.98
C ALA A 35 -2.83 -9.99 4.78
N SER A 36 -2.23 -9.75 3.61
CA SER A 36 -2.41 -10.62 2.43
C SER A 36 -1.53 -11.85 2.53
N ARG A 37 -1.98 -13.00 1.98
CA ARG A 37 -1.20 -14.25 1.94
C ARG A 37 0.24 -14.01 1.44
N LEU A 38 0.39 -13.17 0.40
CA LEU A 38 1.70 -12.86 -0.18
C LEU A 38 2.57 -12.00 0.75
N ARG A 39 2.02 -10.94 1.37
CA ARG A 39 2.76 -10.12 2.35
C ARG A 39 3.20 -10.96 3.55
N ILE A 40 2.30 -11.80 4.06
CA ILE A 40 2.60 -12.74 5.15
C ILE A 40 3.72 -13.69 4.74
N ALA A 41 3.66 -14.27 3.53
CA ALA A 41 4.68 -15.19 3.04
C ALA A 41 6.07 -14.55 2.98
N HIS A 42 6.18 -13.35 2.40
CA HIS A 42 7.45 -12.61 2.33
C HIS A 42 7.96 -12.19 3.70
N PHE A 43 7.09 -11.66 4.54
CA PHE A 43 7.44 -11.27 5.89
C PHE A 43 8.01 -12.46 6.67
N LEU A 44 7.29 -13.59 6.70
CA LEU A 44 7.73 -14.79 7.40
C LEU A 44 9.03 -15.35 6.84
N ALA A 45 9.23 -15.37 5.52
CA ALA A 45 10.45 -15.86 4.91
C ALA A 45 11.70 -15.11 5.40
N GLN A 46 11.58 -13.79 5.57
CA GLN A 46 12.67 -12.96 6.07
C GLN A 46 12.87 -13.13 7.56
N VAL A 47 11.79 -13.04 8.35
CA VAL A 47 11.87 -13.09 9.82
C VAL A 47 12.36 -14.46 10.31
N VAL A 48 11.94 -15.55 9.67
CA VAL A 48 12.42 -16.91 9.98
C VAL A 48 13.91 -17.03 9.68
N HIS A 49 14.40 -16.47 8.58
CA HIS A 49 15.82 -16.50 8.27
C HIS A 49 16.64 -15.66 9.27
N GLU A 50 16.26 -14.40 9.51
CA GLU A 50 17.03 -13.47 10.37
C GLU A 50 17.16 -13.93 11.81
N SER A 51 16.12 -14.57 12.34
CA SER A 51 16.08 -15.02 13.74
C SER A 51 16.57 -16.47 13.92
N GLY A 52 17.03 -17.13 12.86
CA GLY A 52 17.41 -18.54 12.91
C GLY A 52 16.24 -19.43 13.32
N HIS A 53 15.09 -19.26 12.68
CA HIS A 53 13.82 -19.94 12.98
C HIS A 53 13.27 -19.59 14.37
N PHE A 54 13.32 -18.30 14.72
CA PHE A 54 12.82 -17.68 15.95
C PHE A 54 13.63 -18.03 17.22
N LYS A 55 14.74 -18.76 17.05
CA LYS A 55 15.63 -19.20 18.15
C LYS A 55 16.45 -18.06 18.74
N HIS A 56 16.75 -17.04 17.95
CA HIS A 56 17.66 -15.97 18.33
C HIS A 56 16.93 -14.62 18.32
N VAL A 57 16.71 -14.07 19.52
CA VAL A 57 16.13 -12.74 19.75
C VAL A 57 17.06 -11.79 20.48
N GLU A 58 18.28 -12.22 20.79
CA GLU A 58 19.32 -11.37 21.35
C GLU A 58 20.70 -11.88 20.93
N GLU A 59 21.57 -10.96 20.56
CA GLU A 59 22.97 -11.24 20.27
C GLU A 59 23.74 -11.54 21.59
N ASN A 60 24.40 -12.70 21.65
CA ASN A 60 25.12 -13.12 22.87
C ASN A 60 26.51 -12.45 23.03
N MET A 61 27.07 -11.91 21.95
CA MET A 61 28.41 -11.31 21.86
C MET A 61 29.57 -12.19 22.38
N ASN A 62 29.40 -13.51 22.49
CA ASN A 62 30.39 -14.38 23.13
C ASN A 62 31.24 -15.15 22.09
N TYR A 63 32.28 -14.49 21.57
CA TYR A 63 33.15 -15.02 20.53
C TYR A 63 34.50 -15.53 21.05
N SER A 64 35.02 -16.60 20.44
CA SER A 64 36.43 -17.01 20.56
C SER A 64 37.34 -16.06 19.79
N VAL A 65 38.66 -16.19 19.97
CA VAL A 65 39.65 -15.42 19.20
C VAL A 65 39.44 -15.58 17.69
N ASP A 66 39.34 -16.82 17.21
CA ASP A 66 39.12 -17.09 15.78
C ASP A 66 37.76 -16.59 15.31
N GLY A 67 36.72 -16.68 16.15
CA GLY A 67 35.41 -16.11 15.87
C GLY A 67 35.44 -14.59 15.69
N LEU A 68 36.17 -13.87 16.54
CA LEU A 68 36.34 -12.41 16.43
C LEU A 68 37.08 -12.03 15.15
N LEU A 69 38.15 -12.73 14.79
CA LEU A 69 38.90 -12.47 13.56
C LEU A 69 38.06 -12.75 12.31
N ASN A 70 37.23 -13.79 12.34
CA ASN A 70 36.38 -14.17 11.21
C ASN A 70 35.16 -13.26 11.03
N VAL A 71 34.46 -12.93 12.12
CA VAL A 71 33.19 -12.18 12.07
C VAL A 71 33.42 -10.66 12.14
N PHE A 72 34.40 -10.22 12.92
CA PHE A 72 34.68 -8.81 13.21
C PHE A 72 36.11 -8.41 12.86
N GLY A 73 36.76 -9.07 11.89
CA GLY A 73 38.16 -8.82 11.53
C GLY A 73 38.51 -7.36 11.24
N LYS A 74 37.54 -6.57 10.76
CA LYS A 74 37.68 -5.11 10.61
C LYS A 74 38.02 -4.39 11.92
N TYR A 75 37.45 -4.83 13.04
CA TYR A 75 37.64 -4.26 14.37
C TYR A 75 38.78 -4.96 15.14
N PHE A 76 39.14 -6.18 14.74
CA PHE A 76 40.22 -6.96 15.33
C PHE A 76 41.34 -7.23 14.32
N PRO A 77 42.19 -6.23 14.00
CA PRO A 77 43.25 -6.37 13.00
C PRO A 77 44.40 -7.28 13.43
N SER A 78 44.47 -7.69 14.71
CA SER A 78 45.49 -8.58 15.22
C SER A 78 44.91 -9.64 16.17
N ARG A 79 45.52 -10.83 16.15
CA ARG A 79 45.18 -11.92 17.07
C ARG A 79 45.41 -11.53 18.53
N SER A 80 46.44 -10.72 18.80
CA SER A 80 46.72 -10.21 20.15
C SER A 80 45.58 -9.37 20.69
N LEU A 81 45.04 -8.44 19.88
CA LEU A 81 43.87 -7.66 20.29
C LEU A 81 42.64 -8.55 20.49
N ALA A 82 42.37 -9.48 19.57
CA ALA A 82 41.27 -10.43 19.71
C ALA A 82 41.37 -11.28 20.99
N GLN A 83 42.58 -11.65 21.42
CA GLN A 83 42.82 -12.38 22.68
C GLN A 83 42.33 -11.59 23.91
N THR A 84 42.48 -10.26 23.91
CA THR A 84 42.07 -9.40 25.03
C THR A 84 40.54 -9.37 25.19
N TYR A 85 39.80 -9.48 24.09
CA TYR A 85 38.34 -9.36 24.03
C TYR A 85 37.60 -10.71 24.01
N ALA A 86 38.24 -11.80 23.58
CA ALA A 86 37.62 -13.10 23.46
C ALA A 86 36.90 -13.52 24.77
N ARG A 87 35.70 -14.08 24.61
CA ARG A 87 34.82 -14.52 25.71
C ARG A 87 34.39 -13.42 26.69
N LYS A 88 34.51 -12.14 26.31
CA LYS A 88 34.05 -10.99 27.12
C LYS A 88 32.96 -10.21 26.37
N PRO A 89 31.70 -10.65 26.42
CA PRO A 89 30.64 -10.14 25.55
C PRO A 89 30.38 -8.63 25.68
N MET A 90 30.43 -8.09 26.90
CA MET A 90 30.31 -6.65 27.13
C MET A 90 31.41 -5.86 26.44
N MET A 91 32.66 -6.29 26.59
CA MET A 91 33.80 -5.65 25.96
C MET A 91 33.71 -5.73 24.44
N ILE A 92 33.34 -6.90 23.90
CA ILE A 92 33.20 -7.10 22.45
C ILE A 92 32.11 -6.16 21.90
N GLY A 93 30.95 -6.08 22.56
CA GLY A 93 29.85 -5.21 22.13
C GLY A 93 30.20 -3.73 22.18
N ASN A 94 30.82 -3.30 23.26
CA ASN A 94 31.27 -1.92 23.40
C ASN A 94 32.30 -1.56 22.33
N HIS A 95 33.22 -2.46 22.01
CA HIS A 95 34.24 -2.21 20.99
C HIS A 95 33.68 -2.16 19.56
N VAL A 96 32.90 -3.18 19.17
CA VAL A 96 32.38 -3.33 17.78
C VAL A 96 31.36 -2.24 17.43
N TYR A 97 30.57 -1.80 18.40
CA TYR A 97 29.49 -0.84 18.19
C TYR A 97 29.77 0.55 18.76
N ALA A 98 30.98 0.84 19.24
CA ALA A 98 31.39 2.18 19.69
C ALA A 98 31.21 3.23 18.59
N SER A 99 30.75 4.43 18.99
CA SER A 99 30.63 5.63 18.15
C SER A 99 29.83 5.42 16.85
N ARG A 100 28.88 4.48 16.87
CA ARG A 100 28.06 4.10 15.71
C ARG A 100 26.59 4.10 16.08
N MET A 101 25.72 4.45 15.12
CA MET A 101 24.27 4.32 15.28
C MET A 101 23.73 5.03 16.54
N GLY A 102 24.34 6.16 16.91
CA GLY A 102 23.99 6.95 18.10
C GLY A 102 24.57 6.44 19.43
N ASN A 103 25.38 5.39 19.42
CA ASN A 103 26.12 4.94 20.60
C ASN A 103 27.25 5.91 20.93
N GLY A 104 27.53 6.09 22.22
CA GLY A 104 28.76 6.72 22.71
C GLY A 104 30.02 5.93 22.37
N ASP A 105 31.16 6.39 22.89
CA ASP A 105 32.43 5.68 22.78
C ASP A 105 32.42 4.31 23.49
N GLU A 106 33.51 3.55 23.38
CA GLU A 106 33.60 2.22 24.00
C GLU A 106 33.40 2.26 25.52
N ALA A 107 33.83 3.34 26.18
CA ALA A 107 33.71 3.51 27.63
C ALA A 107 32.26 3.75 28.08
N SER A 108 31.40 4.30 27.22
CA SER A 108 30.00 4.57 27.53
C SER A 108 29.17 3.32 27.86
N GLY A 109 29.58 2.14 27.40
CA GLY A 109 28.79 0.91 27.52
C GLY A 109 27.62 0.80 26.55
N ASP A 110 27.37 1.82 25.71
CA ASP A 110 26.23 1.85 24.80
C ASP A 110 26.29 0.71 23.76
N GLY A 111 27.51 0.34 23.32
CA GLY A 111 27.68 -0.68 22.29
C GLY A 111 27.09 -2.05 22.67
N TYR A 112 27.35 -2.52 23.89
CA TYR A 112 26.74 -3.75 24.39
C TYR A 112 25.30 -3.54 24.86
N LEU A 113 24.99 -2.37 25.45
CA LEU A 113 23.65 -2.06 25.94
C LEU A 113 22.60 -2.10 24.82
N TYR A 114 22.91 -1.53 23.66
CA TYR A 114 22.05 -1.49 22.46
C TYR A 114 22.47 -2.50 21.38
N ARG A 115 22.98 -3.67 21.78
CA ARG A 115 23.26 -4.80 20.87
C ARG A 115 22.00 -5.34 20.18
N GLY A 116 22.18 -6.21 19.19
CA GLY A 116 21.09 -6.79 18.41
C GLY A 116 20.03 -7.49 19.26
N ARG A 117 18.75 -7.06 19.14
CA ARG A 117 17.59 -7.72 19.77
C ARG A 117 16.38 -7.83 18.84
N GLY A 118 15.48 -8.73 19.21
CA GLY A 118 14.25 -9.04 18.51
C GLY A 118 14.47 -9.89 17.26
N LEU A 119 13.37 -10.23 16.57
CA LEU A 119 13.40 -11.16 15.44
C LEU A 119 14.10 -10.61 14.18
N MET A 120 14.37 -9.30 14.13
CA MET A 120 15.07 -8.61 13.02
C MET A 120 16.31 -7.82 13.50
N GLN A 121 16.90 -8.20 14.65
CA GLN A 121 18.20 -7.69 15.13
C GLN A 121 18.35 -6.15 15.18
N LEU A 122 17.44 -5.48 15.88
CA LEU A 122 17.52 -4.04 16.16
C LEU A 122 18.80 -3.71 16.93
N THR A 123 19.67 -2.86 16.37
CA THR A 123 21.01 -2.57 16.91
C THR A 123 21.31 -1.08 16.91
N GLY A 124 21.88 -0.55 17.99
CA GLY A 124 22.33 0.83 18.14
C GLY A 124 21.28 1.80 18.72
N LYS A 125 21.73 2.71 19.58
CA LYS A 125 20.88 3.62 20.37
C LYS A 125 19.90 4.46 19.55
N SER A 126 20.31 4.97 18.39
CA SER A 126 19.42 5.71 17.48
C SER A 126 18.27 4.84 16.96
N ASN A 127 18.54 3.57 16.66
CA ASN A 127 17.51 2.65 16.17
C ASN A 127 16.57 2.23 17.30
N TYR A 128 17.07 2.05 18.53
CA TYR A 128 16.23 1.86 19.72
C TYR A 128 15.33 3.06 19.99
N LYS A 129 15.84 4.29 19.85
CA LYS A 129 15.03 5.52 19.95
C LYS A 129 13.93 5.58 18.90
N ALA A 130 14.26 5.30 17.64
CA ALA A 130 13.28 5.31 16.57
C ALA A 130 12.19 4.23 16.77
N PHE A 131 12.59 3.03 17.20
CA PHE A 131 11.67 1.96 17.55
C PHE A 131 10.80 2.32 18.77
N SER A 132 11.40 2.92 19.80
CA SER A 132 10.70 3.41 20.99
C SER A 132 9.60 4.42 20.63
N ASN A 133 9.91 5.35 19.74
CA ASN A 133 8.93 6.33 19.25
C ASN A 133 7.81 5.66 18.45
N TRP A 134 8.13 4.72 17.57
CA TRP A 134 7.14 4.00 16.77
C TRP A 134 6.23 3.10 17.63
N LEU A 135 6.79 2.51 18.69
CA LEU A 135 6.07 1.67 19.64
C LEU A 135 5.26 2.48 20.66
N GLU A 136 5.60 3.77 20.83
CA GLU A 136 5.13 4.65 21.90
C GLU A 136 5.44 4.09 23.31
N GLU A 137 6.59 3.42 23.45
CA GLU A 137 7.06 2.79 24.69
C GLU A 137 8.56 3.09 24.88
N ASP A 138 8.98 3.45 26.09
CA ASP A 138 10.40 3.67 26.37
C ASP A 138 11.15 2.34 26.51
N VAL A 139 11.75 1.92 25.40
CA VAL A 139 12.69 0.79 25.31
C VAL A 139 14.14 1.27 25.25
N VAL A 140 14.38 2.58 25.32
CA VAL A 140 15.75 3.12 25.39
C VAL A 140 16.27 2.99 26.81
N ALA A 141 15.42 3.27 27.81
CA ALA A 141 15.73 3.06 29.22
C ALA A 141 15.79 1.57 29.60
N ALA A 142 15.08 0.71 28.88
CA ALA A 142 14.96 -0.73 29.15
C ALA A 142 15.07 -1.57 27.85
N PRO A 143 16.26 -1.63 27.21
CA PRO A 143 16.44 -2.23 25.89
C PRO A 143 16.24 -3.75 25.85
N GLU A 144 16.38 -4.46 26.97
CA GLU A 144 16.07 -5.89 27.09
C GLU A 144 14.59 -6.21 26.85
N ARG A 145 13.67 -5.26 27.05
CA ARG A 145 12.24 -5.42 26.73
C ARG A 145 12.01 -5.74 25.25
N VAL A 146 12.94 -5.36 24.36
CA VAL A 146 12.86 -5.70 22.94
C VAL A 146 12.93 -7.21 22.73
N ALA A 147 13.78 -7.93 23.47
CA ALA A 147 13.87 -9.39 23.36
C ALA A 147 12.77 -10.12 24.15
N GLN A 148 12.25 -9.51 25.23
CA GLN A 148 11.29 -10.13 26.14
C GLN A 148 9.82 -9.96 25.71
N HIS A 149 9.44 -8.75 25.30
CA HIS A 149 8.05 -8.37 25.05
C HIS A 149 7.79 -7.90 23.61
N PHE A 150 8.81 -7.33 22.96
CA PHE A 150 8.64 -6.65 21.68
C PHE A 150 9.40 -7.30 20.51
N ALA A 151 9.76 -8.57 20.63
CA ALA A 151 10.56 -9.26 19.61
C ALA A 151 9.82 -9.38 18.27
N SER A 152 8.50 -9.61 18.30
CA SER A 152 7.65 -9.59 17.10
C SER A 152 7.43 -8.17 16.57
N HIS A 153 7.31 -7.19 17.47
CA HIS A 153 7.12 -5.78 17.11
C HIS A 153 8.36 -5.22 16.41
N SER A 154 9.57 -5.62 16.80
CA SER A 154 10.79 -5.17 16.12
C SER A 154 10.83 -5.65 14.67
N ALA A 155 10.28 -6.83 14.38
CA ALA A 155 10.22 -7.33 13.00
C ALA A 155 9.24 -6.54 12.14
N VAL A 156 8.05 -6.27 12.68
CA VAL A 156 7.04 -5.47 11.98
C VAL A 156 7.47 -4.02 11.83
N TYR A 157 8.11 -3.44 12.85
CA TYR A 157 8.72 -2.11 12.77
C TYR A 157 9.75 -2.03 11.65
N PHE A 158 10.67 -2.98 11.55
CA PHE A 158 11.65 -3.00 10.46
C PHE A 158 10.94 -3.05 9.11
N TRP A 159 9.98 -3.96 8.98
CA TRP A 159 9.20 -4.13 7.75
C TRP A 159 8.44 -2.87 7.32
N ASP A 160 7.79 -2.21 8.27
CA ASP A 160 7.00 -1.00 8.07
C ASP A 160 7.88 0.22 7.76
N SER A 161 8.92 0.46 8.56
CA SER A 161 9.87 1.57 8.39
C SER A 161 10.65 1.51 7.07
N HIS A 162 10.83 0.32 6.50
CA HIS A 162 11.46 0.13 5.18
C HIS A 162 10.43 -0.01 4.05
N HIS A 163 9.15 0.13 4.36
CA HIS A 163 8.01 0.06 3.44
C HIS A 163 8.00 -1.21 2.59
N LEU A 164 8.26 -2.37 3.20
CA LEU A 164 8.51 -3.63 2.47
C LEU A 164 7.23 -4.30 1.94
N ASN A 165 6.04 -3.90 2.43
CA ASN A 165 4.75 -4.33 1.87
C ASN A 165 4.70 -4.15 0.35
N ARG A 166 5.18 -3.01 -0.17
CA ARG A 166 5.16 -2.71 -1.61
C ARG A 166 6.02 -3.66 -2.45
N LEU A 167 7.11 -4.17 -1.89
CA LEU A 167 7.99 -5.12 -2.57
C LEU A 167 7.41 -6.53 -2.51
N ALA A 168 6.78 -6.88 -1.38
CA ALA A 168 6.07 -8.14 -1.24
C ALA A 168 4.85 -8.21 -2.16
N ASP A 169 4.15 -7.10 -2.37
CA ASP A 169 3.01 -7.01 -3.30
C ASP A 169 3.40 -7.29 -4.76
N THR A 170 4.67 -7.05 -5.11
CA THR A 170 5.24 -7.37 -6.44
C THR A 170 6.04 -8.68 -6.45
N ASP A 171 5.93 -9.49 -5.38
CA ASP A 171 6.65 -10.75 -5.18
C ASP A 171 8.20 -10.65 -5.25
N ASP A 172 8.77 -9.49 -4.93
CA ASP A 172 10.19 -9.15 -5.15
C ASP A 172 11.07 -9.49 -3.94
N ILE A 173 11.30 -10.78 -3.74
CA ILE A 173 12.17 -11.27 -2.66
C ILE A 173 13.61 -10.75 -2.75
N ARG A 174 14.10 -10.48 -3.97
CA ARG A 174 15.47 -10.00 -4.20
C ARG A 174 15.66 -8.62 -3.58
N ARG A 175 14.77 -7.68 -3.89
CA ARG A 175 14.83 -6.32 -3.33
C ARG A 175 14.51 -6.29 -1.84
N ILE A 176 13.62 -7.16 -1.36
CA ILE A 176 13.38 -7.30 0.08
C ILE A 176 14.65 -7.76 0.80
N THR A 177 15.34 -8.75 0.25
CA THR A 177 16.60 -9.27 0.82
C THR A 177 17.68 -8.19 0.82
N GLU A 178 17.83 -7.45 -0.28
CA GLU A 178 18.76 -6.32 -0.38
C GLU A 178 18.43 -5.21 0.63
N ALA A 179 17.14 -4.89 0.83
CA ALA A 179 16.71 -3.88 1.80
C ALA A 179 17.01 -4.27 3.25
N ILE A 180 16.90 -5.56 3.58
CA ILE A 180 17.15 -6.07 4.94
C ILE A 180 18.64 -6.23 5.22
N ASN A 181 19.42 -6.75 4.26
CA ASN A 181 20.82 -7.16 4.51
C ASN A 181 21.86 -6.26 3.84
N GLY A 182 21.45 -5.26 3.07
CA GLY A 182 22.35 -4.46 2.24
C GLY A 182 22.99 -5.25 1.08
N GLY A 183 22.45 -6.42 0.76
CA GLY A 183 22.96 -7.35 -0.26
C GLY A 183 22.17 -8.67 -0.29
N LEU A 184 22.67 -9.68 -1.01
CA LEU A 184 21.98 -10.97 -1.21
C LEU A 184 22.46 -12.10 -0.28
N LYS A 185 22.95 -11.76 0.91
CA LYS A 185 23.40 -12.76 1.89
C LYS A 185 22.22 -13.63 2.34
N GLY A 186 22.37 -14.95 2.24
CA GLY A 186 21.32 -15.91 2.60
C GLY A 186 20.14 -15.98 1.63
N PHE A 187 20.27 -15.41 0.42
CA PHE A 187 19.16 -15.29 -0.53
C PHE A 187 18.49 -16.63 -0.89
N ASP A 188 19.27 -17.70 -1.09
CA ASP A 188 18.73 -19.01 -1.47
C ASP A 188 17.83 -19.61 -0.38
N GLU A 189 18.22 -19.47 0.89
CA GLU A 189 17.42 -19.92 2.02
C GLU A 189 16.14 -19.10 2.16
N ARG A 190 16.23 -17.77 2.04
CA ARG A 190 15.04 -16.88 2.06
C ARG A 190 14.07 -17.24 0.94
N ARG A 191 14.56 -17.56 -0.25
CA ARG A 191 13.75 -18.01 -1.38
C ARG A 191 13.07 -19.34 -1.10
N LEU A 192 13.79 -20.30 -0.51
CA LEU A 192 13.20 -21.58 -0.11
C LEU A 192 12.12 -21.40 0.96
N LEU A 193 12.36 -20.53 1.95
CA LEU A 193 11.39 -20.20 2.99
C LEU A 193 10.16 -19.50 2.42
N LEU A 194 10.32 -18.62 1.44
CA LEU A 194 9.21 -17.98 0.75
C LEU A 194 8.33 -19.00 0.02
N GLU A 195 8.93 -19.93 -0.72
CA GLU A 195 8.16 -20.97 -1.43
C GLU A 195 7.42 -21.88 -0.44
N LYS A 196 8.05 -22.26 0.67
CA LYS A 196 7.39 -22.99 1.76
C LYS A 196 6.25 -22.19 2.38
N ALA A 197 6.45 -20.89 2.63
CA ALA A 197 5.43 -20.02 3.21
C ALA A 197 4.23 -19.89 2.27
N LYS A 198 4.46 -19.64 0.98
CA LYS A 198 3.41 -19.59 -0.05
C LYS A 198 2.66 -20.92 -0.16
N ALA A 199 3.35 -22.05 -0.10
CA ALA A 199 2.72 -23.36 -0.12
C ALA A 199 1.85 -23.59 1.13
N ALA A 200 2.41 -23.39 2.33
CA ALA A 200 1.68 -23.53 3.59
C ALA A 200 0.44 -22.62 3.65
N LEU A 201 0.59 -21.37 3.20
CA LEU A 201 -0.49 -20.39 3.12
C LEU A 201 -1.42 -20.63 1.92
N ARG A 202 -1.22 -21.60 1.04
CA ARG A 202 -2.25 -22.01 0.05
C ARG A 202 -3.13 -23.12 0.59
N ASP A 203 -2.54 -24.02 1.37
CA ASP A 203 -3.22 -25.18 1.95
C ASP A 203 -4.07 -24.82 3.18
N GLU A 204 -3.82 -23.65 3.79
CA GLU A 204 -4.69 -23.08 4.80
C GLU A 204 -6.04 -22.73 4.16
N PRO A 205 -7.16 -23.37 4.60
CA PRO A 205 -8.48 -22.96 4.17
C PRO A 205 -8.61 -21.45 4.39
N GLU A 206 -9.39 -20.76 3.56
CA GLU A 206 -9.86 -19.43 3.95
C GLU A 206 -10.67 -19.60 5.22
N GLY A 207 -9.99 -19.56 6.36
CA GLY A 207 -10.59 -19.76 7.66
C GLY A 207 -11.67 -18.71 7.81
N GLN A 208 -12.91 -19.18 7.82
CA GLN A 208 -14.02 -18.57 8.53
C GLN A 208 -13.46 -18.06 9.85
N SER A 209 -13.43 -16.73 10.00
CA SER A 209 -13.05 -16.12 11.26
C SER A 209 -13.97 -16.65 12.35
N PRO A 210 -13.47 -17.00 13.55
CA PRO A 210 -14.33 -17.10 14.72
C PRO A 210 -14.71 -15.67 15.13
N ALA A 211 -15.58 -15.06 14.36
CA ALA A 211 -16.56 -14.13 14.87
C ALA A 211 -17.87 -14.88 14.69
N ALA A 212 -18.55 -15.17 15.80
CA ALA A 212 -19.96 -15.52 15.72
C ALA A 212 -20.62 -14.54 14.73
N GLU A 213 -21.28 -15.08 13.70
CA GLU A 213 -22.32 -14.33 13.02
C GLU A 213 -23.33 -13.94 14.09
N LEU A 214 -23.17 -12.73 14.64
CA LEU A 214 -24.31 -12.01 15.17
C LEU A 214 -25.02 -11.50 13.94
N ASP A 215 -26.15 -12.15 13.69
CA ASP A 215 -27.01 -11.94 12.54
C ASP A 215 -27.26 -10.43 12.33
N SER A 216 -26.99 -9.96 11.11
CA SER A 216 -27.11 -8.54 10.74
C SER A 216 -28.57 -8.03 10.75
N THR A 217 -29.53 -8.94 10.94
CA THR A 217 -30.97 -8.69 10.93
C THR A 217 -31.51 -8.05 12.22
N ASP A 218 -30.73 -8.01 13.30
CA ASP A 218 -31.18 -7.54 14.63
C ASP A 218 -30.46 -6.28 15.14
N PHE A 219 -29.64 -5.62 14.31
CA PHE A 219 -28.97 -4.37 14.66
C PHE A 219 -29.97 -3.22 14.77
N LYS A 220 -30.26 -2.75 15.99
CA LYS A 220 -31.25 -1.69 16.28
C LYS A 220 -30.54 -0.44 16.79
N PRO A 221 -30.04 0.44 15.90
CA PRO A 221 -29.32 1.62 16.33
C PRO A 221 -30.23 2.56 17.10
N ALA A 222 -29.78 2.99 18.28
CA ALA A 222 -30.50 3.92 19.15
C ALA A 222 -29.76 5.25 19.31
N HIS A 223 -28.46 5.28 18.96
CA HIS A 223 -27.59 6.44 19.13
C HIS A 223 -26.71 6.65 17.89
N GLN A 224 -26.04 7.79 17.83
CA GLN A 224 -25.03 8.12 16.83
C GLN A 224 -23.80 8.78 17.45
N VAL A 225 -22.65 8.61 16.83
CA VAL A 225 -21.38 9.24 17.25
C VAL A 225 -21.46 10.76 17.03
N ALA A 226 -21.32 11.53 18.10
CA ALA A 226 -21.38 12.99 18.07
C ALA A 226 -20.08 13.71 17.59
N PRO A 227 -18.86 13.30 17.99
CA PRO A 227 -17.63 13.96 17.53
C PRO A 227 -17.19 13.48 16.14
N LEU A 228 -16.31 14.25 15.49
CA LEU A 228 -15.72 13.92 14.18
C LEU A 228 -15.14 12.50 14.12
N GLN A 229 -14.53 12.07 15.22
CA GLN A 229 -13.98 10.74 15.40
C GLN A 229 -14.19 10.26 16.83
N LEU A 230 -14.53 8.99 16.97
CA LEU A 230 -14.65 8.29 18.25
C LEU A 230 -14.04 6.90 18.12
N ASN A 231 -13.13 6.57 19.02
CA ASN A 231 -12.45 5.29 19.01
C ASN A 231 -13.31 4.22 19.67
N LEU A 232 -13.74 3.21 18.90
CA LEU A 232 -14.32 1.96 19.39
C LEU A 232 -13.21 1.16 20.08
N ARG A 233 -13.50 0.60 21.25
CA ARG A 233 -12.49 -0.10 22.07
C ARG A 233 -12.86 -1.52 22.45
N SER A 234 -11.88 -2.38 22.69
CA SER A 234 -12.07 -3.76 23.14
C SER A 234 -12.23 -3.89 24.66
N ALA A 235 -11.90 -2.83 25.41
CA ALA A 235 -12.17 -2.72 26.84
C ALA A 235 -12.46 -1.24 27.21
N PRO A 236 -13.22 -0.97 28.30
CA PRO A 236 -13.63 0.37 28.71
C PRO A 236 -12.50 1.16 29.38
N ARG A 237 -11.41 1.42 28.64
CA ARG A 237 -10.27 2.23 29.09
C ARG A 237 -9.56 2.89 27.91
N VAL A 238 -9.04 4.10 28.09
CA VAL A 238 -8.38 4.85 27.01
C VAL A 238 -6.90 4.46 26.95
N THR A 239 -6.57 3.42 26.18
CA THR A 239 -5.18 3.03 25.86
C THR A 239 -5.05 2.63 24.39
N PRO A 240 -3.87 2.78 23.75
CA PRO A 240 -3.69 2.32 22.37
C PRO A 240 -4.01 0.83 22.18
N ALA A 241 -3.70 -0.01 23.17
CA ALA A 241 -3.95 -1.46 23.15
C ALA A 241 -5.43 -1.86 23.10
N THR A 242 -6.33 -0.94 23.47
CA THR A 242 -7.78 -1.21 23.43
C THR A 242 -8.45 -0.67 22.18
N TRP A 243 -7.75 0.07 21.30
CA TRP A 243 -8.36 0.60 20.10
C TRP A 243 -8.71 -0.52 19.10
N VAL A 244 -9.96 -0.53 18.65
CA VAL A 244 -10.49 -1.52 17.70
C VAL A 244 -10.71 -0.88 16.33
N ALA A 245 -11.38 0.27 16.30
CA ALA A 245 -11.69 0.99 15.08
C ALA A 245 -11.99 2.46 15.38
N THR A 246 -11.88 3.32 14.37
CA THR A 246 -12.35 4.71 14.46
C THR A 246 -13.74 4.81 13.85
N LEU A 247 -14.69 5.25 14.66
CA LEU A 247 -16.03 5.59 14.23
C LEU A 247 -16.07 7.07 13.88
N HIS A 248 -16.73 7.42 12.79
CA HIS A 248 -16.86 8.81 12.37
C HIS A 248 -18.16 9.42 12.86
N GLN A 249 -18.23 10.75 12.91
CA GLN A 249 -19.46 11.47 13.25
C GLN A 249 -20.66 10.95 12.46
N GLY A 250 -21.80 10.79 13.13
CA GLY A 250 -23.04 10.27 12.57
C GLY A 250 -23.08 8.75 12.41
N CYS A 251 -22.01 8.02 12.76
CA CYS A 251 -22.02 6.55 12.77
C CYS A 251 -23.09 6.06 13.77
N LYS A 252 -24.09 5.32 13.27
CA LYS A 252 -25.18 4.76 14.05
C LYS A 252 -24.67 3.60 14.89
N VAL A 253 -25.04 3.57 16.16
CA VAL A 253 -24.64 2.54 17.12
C VAL A 253 -25.84 2.07 17.94
N GLU A 254 -25.84 0.80 18.27
CA GLU A 254 -26.77 0.20 19.22
C GLU A 254 -26.06 0.14 20.57
N VAL A 255 -26.69 0.67 21.63
CA VAL A 255 -26.13 0.57 22.98
C VAL A 255 -26.59 -0.77 23.56
N VAL A 256 -25.63 -1.67 23.80
CA VAL A 256 -25.88 -3.04 24.27
C VAL A 256 -25.97 -3.06 25.80
N SER A 257 -25.08 -2.33 26.48
CA SER A 257 -25.11 -2.22 27.95
C SER A 257 -24.41 -0.95 28.44
N GLN A 258 -24.81 -0.47 29.62
CA GLN A 258 -24.11 0.59 30.35
C GLN A 258 -23.12 0.01 31.36
N LEU A 259 -21.96 0.64 31.49
CA LEU A 259 -20.92 0.28 32.45
C LEU A 259 -20.59 1.46 33.37
N ALA A 260 -19.80 1.18 34.41
CA ALA A 260 -19.32 2.20 35.34
C ALA A 260 -18.45 3.26 34.62
N GLU A 261 -18.33 4.44 35.25
CA GLU A 261 -17.46 5.56 34.79
C GLU A 261 -17.82 6.13 33.41
N GLY A 262 -19.09 6.01 32.99
CA GLY A 262 -19.58 6.60 31.75
C GLY A 262 -19.18 5.84 30.48
N TRP A 263 -18.80 4.57 30.61
CA TRP A 263 -18.57 3.69 29.47
C TRP A 263 -19.85 2.97 29.07
N VAL A 264 -20.02 2.78 27.77
CA VAL A 264 -21.10 1.96 27.21
C VAL A 264 -20.51 0.93 26.26
N GLN A 265 -21.04 -0.29 26.33
CA GLN A 265 -20.81 -1.29 25.30
C GLN A 265 -21.77 -0.99 24.16
N ILE A 266 -21.23 -0.88 22.96
CA ILE A 266 -21.98 -0.64 21.75
C ILE A 266 -21.75 -1.75 20.74
N ARG A 267 -22.73 -1.91 19.87
CA ARG A 267 -22.64 -2.63 18.63
C ARG A 267 -22.67 -1.62 17.48
N VAL A 268 -21.88 -1.85 16.45
CA VAL A 268 -21.73 -0.94 15.31
C VAL A 268 -21.37 -1.71 14.04
N GLN A 269 -21.93 -1.29 12.91
CA GLN A 269 -21.62 -1.88 11.61
C GLN A 269 -20.46 -1.12 10.95
N ILE A 270 -19.40 -1.84 10.59
CA ILE A 270 -18.23 -1.32 9.89
C ILE A 270 -18.05 -2.13 8.60
N GLY A 271 -18.38 -1.52 7.45
CA GLY A 271 -18.52 -2.23 6.18
C GLY A 271 -19.70 -3.21 6.22
N HIS A 272 -19.45 -4.49 5.89
CA HIS A 272 -20.45 -5.57 5.98
C HIS A 272 -20.45 -6.32 7.32
N ALA A 273 -19.61 -5.91 8.28
CA ALA A 273 -19.43 -6.62 9.54
C ALA A 273 -20.00 -5.83 10.73
N VAL A 274 -20.76 -6.51 11.58
CA VAL A 274 -21.16 -6.01 12.89
C VAL A 274 -20.01 -6.25 13.88
N ARG A 275 -19.73 -5.24 14.72
CA ARG A 275 -18.66 -5.23 15.71
C ARG A 275 -19.21 -4.75 17.04
N GLU A 276 -18.74 -5.33 18.13
CA GLU A 276 -18.99 -4.83 19.47
C GLU A 276 -17.73 -4.24 20.08
N GLY A 277 -17.92 -3.28 20.97
CA GLY A 277 -16.83 -2.65 21.72
C GLY A 277 -17.34 -1.58 22.67
N PHE A 278 -16.43 -0.81 23.24
CA PHE A 278 -16.69 0.14 24.29
C PHE A 278 -16.36 1.55 23.83
N VAL A 279 -17.24 2.50 24.15
CA VAL A 279 -17.03 3.94 23.94
C VAL A 279 -17.50 4.70 25.18
N ALA A 280 -17.05 5.94 25.34
CA ALA A 280 -17.59 6.80 26.40
C ALA A 280 -18.94 7.37 25.96
N GLU A 281 -19.93 7.25 26.83
CA GLU A 281 -21.34 7.60 26.58
C GLU A 281 -21.51 9.07 26.17
N GLN A 282 -20.75 9.97 26.78
CA GLN A 282 -20.80 11.41 26.50
C GLN A 282 -20.53 11.79 25.03
N TYR A 283 -20.00 10.86 24.23
CA TYR A 283 -19.74 11.05 22.79
C TYR A 283 -20.82 10.43 21.89
N LEU A 284 -21.92 9.94 22.48
CA LEU A 284 -23.09 9.43 21.78
C LEU A 284 -24.27 10.40 21.92
N ALA A 285 -25.01 10.61 20.84
CA ALA A 285 -26.27 11.36 20.83
C ALA A 285 -27.43 10.41 20.47
N PRO A 286 -28.59 10.47 21.16
CA PRO A 286 -29.73 9.62 20.84
C PRO A 286 -30.30 9.94 19.45
N LEU A 287 -30.76 8.91 18.74
CA LEU A 287 -31.47 9.07 17.48
C LEU A 287 -32.91 9.56 17.75
N PRO A 288 -33.47 10.45 16.91
CA PRO A 288 -34.84 10.92 17.08
C PRO A 288 -35.85 9.78 16.95
N ILE A 289 -36.75 9.65 17.93
CA ILE A 289 -37.81 8.62 17.95
C ILE A 289 -38.86 8.99 16.89
N SER A 290 -38.88 8.27 15.76
CA SER A 290 -40.02 8.31 14.85
C SER A 290 -41.20 7.58 15.49
N ARG A 291 -42.22 8.33 15.89
CA ARG A 291 -43.52 7.78 16.29
C ARG A 291 -44.23 7.22 15.06
N GLY A 292 -44.22 5.89 14.93
CA GLY A 292 -45.25 5.05 14.31
C GLY A 292 -45.63 5.33 12.85
N GLY A 293 -45.43 4.30 12.00
CA GLY A 293 -46.21 4.14 10.76
C GLY A 293 -45.37 3.69 9.57
N PHE A 294 -45.49 2.40 9.24
CA PHE A 294 -45.00 1.71 8.04
C PHE A 294 -43.52 1.91 7.72
N ASP A 295 -42.72 0.86 7.94
CA ASP A 295 -41.39 0.76 7.32
C ASP A 295 -41.57 0.69 5.79
N PRO A 296 -41.12 1.70 5.01
CA PRO A 296 -40.68 1.38 3.67
C PRO A 296 -39.33 0.68 3.82
N VAL A 297 -39.18 -0.49 3.19
CA VAL A 297 -37.90 -1.20 3.03
C VAL A 297 -36.80 -0.18 2.72
N GLU A 298 -35.93 0.12 3.69
CA GLU A 298 -34.87 1.13 3.52
C GLU A 298 -33.76 0.50 2.68
N ALA A 299 -33.65 0.98 1.44
CA ALA A 299 -32.70 0.54 0.43
C ALA A 299 -31.24 0.67 0.92
N PRO A 300 -30.31 -0.16 0.42
CA PRO A 300 -28.90 -0.13 0.83
C PRO A 300 -28.31 1.28 0.67
N VAL A 301 -27.61 1.75 1.71
CA VAL A 301 -26.88 3.02 1.68
C VAL A 301 -25.82 2.94 0.57
N PRO A 302 -25.88 3.79 -0.47
CA PRO A 302 -24.94 3.71 -1.58
C PRO A 302 -23.53 4.04 -1.11
N GLU A 303 -22.53 3.36 -1.70
CA GLU A 303 -21.12 3.80 -1.67
C GLU A 303 -21.08 5.32 -1.88
N ARG A 304 -20.23 6.04 -1.12
CA ARG A 304 -20.07 7.49 -1.27
C ARG A 304 -19.38 7.78 -2.61
N VAL A 305 -20.15 7.79 -3.69
CA VAL A 305 -19.69 8.13 -5.04
C VAL A 305 -19.66 9.65 -5.16
N PHE A 306 -18.46 10.24 -5.14
CA PHE A 306 -18.30 11.65 -5.51
C PHE A 306 -18.68 11.82 -6.98
N PRO A 307 -19.35 12.92 -7.38
CA PRO A 307 -19.69 13.13 -8.77
C PRO A 307 -18.42 13.32 -9.60
N GLY A 308 -18.30 12.54 -10.67
CA GLY A 308 -17.29 12.79 -11.69
C GLY A 308 -17.45 14.20 -12.26
N VAL A 309 -16.34 14.90 -12.45
CA VAL A 309 -16.31 16.28 -12.89
C VAL A 309 -15.49 16.47 -14.18
N HIS A 310 -16.02 17.30 -15.07
CA HIS A 310 -15.36 17.84 -16.24
C HIS A 310 -15.61 19.36 -16.30
N LEU A 311 -14.67 20.11 -16.88
CA LEU A 311 -14.97 21.47 -17.33
C LEU A 311 -15.94 21.43 -18.51
N GLN A 312 -16.40 22.62 -18.94
CA GLN A 312 -17.34 22.77 -20.05
C GLN A 312 -16.94 21.93 -21.28
N GLN A 313 -17.86 21.08 -21.72
CA GLN A 313 -17.67 20.18 -22.87
C GLN A 313 -17.99 20.88 -24.20
N ASN A 314 -17.52 20.28 -25.30
CA ASN A 314 -17.86 20.67 -26.67
C ASN A 314 -17.49 22.13 -27.05
N LEU A 315 -16.48 22.69 -26.40
CA LEU A 315 -15.90 23.98 -26.78
C LEU A 315 -15.12 23.82 -28.10
N LYS A 316 -15.64 24.40 -29.19
CA LYS A 316 -15.07 24.28 -30.55
C LYS A 316 -13.59 24.70 -30.65
N ALA A 317 -13.14 25.60 -29.78
CA ALA A 317 -11.75 26.06 -29.73
C ALA A 317 -10.77 25.01 -29.17
N ILE A 318 -11.27 24.02 -28.40
CA ILE A 318 -10.45 22.99 -27.75
C ILE A 318 -10.27 21.82 -28.72
N THR A 319 -9.11 21.75 -29.36
CA THR A 319 -8.80 20.76 -30.40
C THR A 319 -7.43 20.13 -30.17
N ARG A 320 -7.15 18.98 -30.80
CA ARG A 320 -5.80 18.36 -30.78
C ARG A 320 -4.71 19.30 -31.32
N LYS A 321 -5.07 20.26 -32.18
CA LYS A 321 -4.14 21.23 -32.80
C LYS A 321 -3.83 22.44 -31.92
N SER A 322 -4.51 22.60 -30.78
CA SER A 322 -4.28 23.70 -29.83
C SER A 322 -3.38 23.29 -28.67
N GLU A 323 -2.57 24.23 -28.17
CA GLU A 323 -1.80 24.06 -26.93
C GLU A 323 -2.56 24.58 -25.70
N THR A 324 -3.62 25.36 -25.91
CA THR A 324 -4.43 25.95 -24.85
C THR A 324 -5.65 25.10 -24.49
N GLY A 325 -6.17 25.30 -23.27
CA GLY A 325 -7.37 24.61 -22.78
C GLY A 325 -7.19 23.10 -22.59
N ARG A 326 -5.99 22.67 -22.18
CA ARG A 326 -5.67 21.28 -21.82
C ARG A 326 -6.47 20.76 -20.62
N ALA A 327 -7.03 21.66 -19.81
CA ALA A 327 -7.96 21.32 -18.73
C ALA A 327 -9.37 20.92 -19.24
N TYR A 328 -9.72 21.28 -20.48
CA TYR A 328 -11.04 21.04 -21.06
C TYR A 328 -11.05 19.78 -21.94
N PRO A 329 -12.20 19.07 -21.99
CA PRO A 329 -12.46 18.02 -22.98
C PRO A 329 -12.33 18.52 -24.42
N LEU A 330 -11.85 17.67 -25.33
CA LEU A 330 -11.80 17.96 -26.77
C LEU A 330 -13.19 18.29 -27.33
N GLY A 331 -13.31 19.35 -28.12
CA GLY A 331 -14.57 19.85 -28.69
C GLY A 331 -14.71 19.68 -30.21
N GLU A 332 -13.82 18.93 -30.85
CA GLU A 332 -13.92 18.63 -32.29
C GLU A 332 -15.17 17.79 -32.61
N GLY A 333 -15.87 18.10 -33.70
CA GLY A 333 -17.19 17.50 -33.98
C GLY A 333 -17.18 16.02 -34.40
N ARG A 334 -16.15 15.56 -35.12
CA ARG A 334 -16.03 14.16 -35.57
C ARG A 334 -14.99 13.43 -34.72
N ARG A 335 -15.44 12.79 -33.64
CA ARG A 335 -14.61 12.04 -32.69
C ARG A 335 -14.97 10.55 -32.72
N PRO A 336 -13.99 9.63 -32.73
CA PRO A 336 -14.26 8.22 -32.52
C PRO A 336 -14.64 7.95 -31.06
N HIS A 337 -15.47 6.93 -30.86
CA HIS A 337 -15.91 6.50 -29.54
C HIS A 337 -15.87 4.98 -29.43
N ARG A 338 -15.67 4.49 -28.20
CA ARG A 338 -15.81 3.07 -27.85
C ARG A 338 -17.22 2.82 -27.31
N THR A 339 -18.04 2.15 -28.11
CA THR A 339 -19.47 1.89 -27.81
C THR A 339 -19.90 0.48 -28.17
N ALA A 340 -19.05 -0.30 -28.85
CA ALA A 340 -19.38 -1.66 -29.24
C ALA A 340 -19.50 -2.58 -28.01
N SER A 341 -20.35 -3.59 -28.12
CA SER A 341 -20.51 -4.62 -27.07
C SER A 341 -19.53 -5.78 -27.21
N LYS A 342 -19.11 -6.11 -28.45
CA LYS A 342 -18.19 -7.22 -28.72
C LYS A 342 -16.74 -6.83 -28.44
N PRO A 343 -15.94 -7.66 -27.73
CA PRO A 343 -14.55 -7.36 -27.40
C PRO A 343 -13.67 -6.89 -28.59
N SER A 344 -13.67 -7.65 -29.69
CA SER A 344 -12.87 -7.31 -30.88
C SER A 344 -13.29 -5.99 -31.54
N ALA A 345 -14.59 -5.66 -31.52
CA ALA A 345 -15.10 -4.41 -32.04
C ALA A 345 -14.73 -3.22 -31.13
N ARG A 346 -14.71 -3.42 -29.80
CA ARG A 346 -14.21 -2.42 -28.85
C ARG A 346 -12.73 -2.15 -29.06
N ALA A 347 -11.92 -3.19 -29.20
CA ALA A 347 -10.49 -3.07 -29.49
C ALA A 347 -10.25 -2.27 -30.79
N ALA A 348 -10.97 -2.58 -31.87
CA ALA A 348 -10.89 -1.82 -33.12
C ALA A 348 -11.32 -0.35 -32.95
N GLN A 349 -12.30 -0.05 -32.10
CA GLN A 349 -12.70 1.33 -31.79
C GLN A 349 -11.64 2.07 -30.96
N LEU A 350 -10.97 1.39 -30.03
CA LEU A 350 -9.84 1.97 -29.28
C LEU A 350 -8.68 2.32 -30.21
N LEU A 351 -8.35 1.47 -31.18
CA LEU A 351 -7.34 1.79 -32.20
C LEU A 351 -7.73 3.03 -33.03
N LYS A 352 -9.01 3.17 -33.41
CA LYS A 352 -9.51 4.40 -34.06
C LYS A 352 -9.36 5.64 -33.19
N ILE A 353 -9.53 5.51 -31.87
CA ILE A 353 -9.26 6.60 -30.92
C ILE A 353 -7.78 6.95 -30.92
N ILE A 354 -6.87 5.98 -30.87
CA ILE A 354 -5.42 6.24 -30.96
C ILE A 354 -5.04 6.90 -32.29
N ASP A 355 -5.62 6.45 -33.40
CA ASP A 355 -5.39 7.04 -34.72
C ASP A 355 -5.92 8.46 -34.84
N TYR A 356 -7.05 8.74 -34.19
CA TYR A 356 -7.54 10.10 -34.06
C TYR A 356 -6.58 10.90 -33.19
N LEU A 357 -6.31 10.53 -31.95
CA LEU A 357 -5.49 11.34 -31.06
C LEU A 357 -4.08 11.56 -31.60
N ASP A 358 -3.48 10.53 -32.22
CA ASP A 358 -2.15 10.49 -32.82
C ASP A 358 -1.16 11.42 -32.12
N CYS A 359 -0.75 11.03 -30.91
CA CYS A 359 0.11 11.88 -30.08
C CYS A 359 1.45 12.21 -30.75
N ALA A 360 1.90 11.40 -31.72
CA ALA A 360 3.15 11.61 -32.44
C ALA A 360 3.01 12.58 -33.63
N ALA A 361 1.79 12.90 -34.07
CA ALA A 361 1.58 13.82 -35.17
C ALA A 361 2.07 15.23 -34.84
N ALA A 362 2.94 15.79 -35.69
CA ALA A 362 3.51 17.12 -35.49
C ALA A 362 2.45 18.24 -35.42
N ALA A 363 1.28 18.03 -36.04
CA ALA A 363 0.15 18.97 -36.00
C ALA A 363 -0.64 18.91 -34.69
N HIS A 364 -0.55 17.83 -33.91
CA HIS A 364 -1.33 17.62 -32.68
C HIS A 364 -0.60 18.22 -31.47
N ARG A 365 -0.54 19.56 -31.44
CA ARG A 365 0.19 20.33 -30.43
C ARG A 365 -0.32 20.14 -28.99
N ARG A 366 -1.55 19.64 -28.80
CA ARG A 366 -2.09 19.33 -27.47
C ARG A 366 -1.20 18.36 -26.68
N TYR A 367 -0.54 17.43 -27.36
CA TYR A 367 0.33 16.42 -26.75
C TYR A 367 1.82 16.77 -26.81
N LYS A 368 2.18 17.98 -27.24
CA LYS A 368 3.57 18.44 -27.20
C LYS A 368 3.89 18.99 -25.82
N ALA A 369 4.84 18.35 -25.15
CA ALA A 369 5.32 18.79 -23.87
C ALA A 369 6.18 20.06 -23.98
N ALA A 370 6.11 20.91 -22.96
CA ALA A 370 7.11 21.96 -22.74
C ALA A 370 8.40 21.34 -22.17
N ALA A 371 9.53 22.06 -22.24
CA ALA A 371 10.79 21.60 -21.69
C ALA A 371 10.64 21.22 -20.20
N GLY A 372 10.97 19.98 -19.84
CA GLY A 372 10.88 19.47 -18.45
C GLY A 372 9.50 18.95 -18.01
N SER A 373 8.52 18.85 -18.91
CA SER A 373 7.16 18.33 -18.63
C SER A 373 6.81 17.13 -19.53
N THR A 374 5.70 16.45 -19.25
CA THR A 374 5.07 15.43 -20.11
C THR A 374 3.60 15.79 -20.32
N CYS A 375 3.00 15.34 -21.41
CA CYS A 375 1.56 15.49 -21.66
C CYS A 375 0.81 14.16 -21.52
N SER A 376 1.39 13.21 -20.77
CA SER A 376 0.86 11.85 -20.67
C SER A 376 -0.47 11.78 -19.94
N ASP A 377 -0.67 12.63 -18.94
CA ASP A 377 -1.93 12.82 -18.22
C ASP A 377 -3.03 13.37 -19.14
N ILE A 378 -2.72 14.39 -19.94
CA ILE A 378 -3.65 14.98 -20.92
C ILE A 378 -4.03 13.95 -21.99
N TYR A 379 -3.04 13.21 -22.50
CA TYR A 379 -3.26 12.17 -23.49
C TYR A 379 -4.11 11.02 -22.96
N ALA A 380 -3.82 10.55 -21.74
CA ALA A 380 -4.61 9.52 -21.07
C ALA A 380 -6.04 9.98 -20.82
N TYR A 381 -6.24 11.21 -20.35
CA TYR A 381 -7.55 11.80 -20.18
C TYR A 381 -8.37 11.80 -21.48
N ASP A 382 -7.82 12.33 -22.58
CA ASP A 382 -8.54 12.40 -23.85
C ASP A 382 -8.89 11.01 -24.39
N TYR A 383 -7.98 10.04 -24.23
CA TYR A 383 -8.22 8.64 -24.59
C TYR A 383 -9.37 8.03 -23.78
N CYS A 384 -9.31 8.12 -22.45
CA CYS A 384 -10.35 7.60 -21.57
C CYS A 384 -11.71 8.25 -21.85
N HIS A 385 -11.74 9.58 -21.99
CA HIS A 385 -12.97 10.33 -22.24
C HIS A 385 -13.63 9.93 -23.59
N LEU A 386 -12.85 9.76 -24.65
CA LEU A 386 -13.35 9.26 -25.93
C LEU A 386 -13.80 7.79 -25.85
N ALA A 387 -13.13 6.98 -25.03
CA ALA A 387 -13.46 5.59 -24.79
C ALA A 387 -14.66 5.38 -23.83
N GLY A 388 -15.27 6.46 -23.33
CA GLY A 388 -16.40 6.40 -22.41
C GLY A 388 -16.04 5.99 -20.99
N VAL A 389 -14.77 6.16 -20.60
CA VAL A 389 -14.24 5.80 -19.28
C VAL A 389 -13.87 7.08 -18.51
N TYR A 390 -14.30 7.17 -17.25
CA TYR A 390 -14.00 8.34 -16.45
C TYR A 390 -12.59 8.30 -15.86
N LEU A 391 -11.73 9.20 -16.34
CA LEU A 391 -10.47 9.59 -15.70
C LEU A 391 -10.51 11.11 -15.55
N PRO A 392 -10.21 11.70 -14.39
CA PRO A 392 -10.34 13.14 -14.21
C PRO A 392 -9.18 13.92 -14.85
N ARG A 393 -9.50 14.93 -15.68
CA ARG A 393 -8.52 15.99 -15.99
C ARG A 393 -8.43 17.00 -14.86
N VAL A 394 -9.58 17.33 -14.28
CA VAL A 394 -9.72 18.19 -13.12
C VAL A 394 -10.46 17.42 -12.03
N TRP A 395 -10.17 17.74 -10.78
CA TRP A 395 -10.83 17.14 -9.63
C TRP A 395 -11.19 18.19 -8.59
N TRP A 396 -12.19 17.87 -7.78
CA TRP A 396 -12.66 18.73 -6.69
C TRP A 396 -11.53 19.08 -5.72
N THR A 397 -11.50 20.33 -5.25
CA THR A 397 -10.67 20.71 -4.12
C THR A 397 -11.19 20.09 -2.83
N GLU A 398 -10.36 19.95 -1.80
CA GLU A 398 -10.79 19.42 -0.49
C GLU A 398 -11.98 20.20 0.08
N ARG A 399 -11.96 21.53 -0.04
CA ARG A 399 -13.09 22.38 0.38
C ARG A 399 -14.36 22.10 -0.41
N ALA A 400 -14.25 21.85 -1.71
CA ALA A 400 -15.41 21.47 -2.53
C ALA A 400 -15.92 20.07 -2.14
N LEU A 401 -15.03 19.10 -1.92
CA LEU A 401 -15.39 17.75 -1.46
C LEU A 401 -16.14 17.79 -0.13
N LEU A 402 -15.68 18.56 0.85
CA LEU A 402 -16.37 18.72 2.14
C LEU A 402 -17.80 19.26 1.98
N ARG A 403 -17.99 20.25 1.11
CA ARG A 403 -19.31 20.82 0.80
C ARG A 403 -20.21 19.84 0.08
N ILE A 404 -19.67 19.10 -0.90
CA ILE A 404 -20.39 18.02 -1.59
C ILE A 404 -20.81 16.93 -0.60
N THR A 405 -19.93 16.55 0.33
CA THR A 405 -20.26 15.60 1.42
C THR A 405 -21.35 16.15 2.35
N GLY A 406 -21.41 17.47 2.54
CA GLY A 406 -22.50 18.16 3.23
C GLY A 406 -23.82 18.26 2.44
N GLY A 407 -23.89 17.67 1.25
CA GLY A 407 -25.08 17.71 0.38
C GLY A 407 -25.20 18.99 -0.46
N GLU A 408 -24.21 19.87 -0.44
CA GLU A 408 -24.24 21.10 -1.23
C GLU A 408 -23.95 20.80 -2.71
N SER A 409 -24.70 21.45 -3.59
CA SER A 409 -24.34 21.56 -5.00
C SER A 409 -23.19 22.57 -5.14
N VAL A 410 -22.01 22.10 -5.55
CA VAL A 410 -20.84 22.95 -5.75
C VAL A 410 -20.66 23.23 -7.25
N PRO A 411 -20.65 24.49 -7.70
CA PRO A 411 -20.44 24.82 -9.11
C PRO A 411 -19.03 24.44 -9.54
N VAL A 412 -18.88 23.96 -10.78
CA VAL A 412 -17.57 23.63 -11.37
C VAL A 412 -16.88 24.92 -11.81
N ALA A 413 -15.89 25.36 -11.04
CA ALA A 413 -15.16 26.60 -11.24
C ALA A 413 -13.66 26.33 -11.14
N TYR A 414 -12.97 26.46 -12.27
CA TYR A 414 -11.55 26.19 -12.39
C TYR A 414 -10.72 27.10 -11.47
N GLY A 415 -9.80 26.52 -10.70
CA GLY A 415 -8.98 27.24 -9.72
C GLY A 415 -9.72 27.61 -8.42
N GLN A 416 -11.02 27.33 -8.32
CA GLN A 416 -11.83 27.61 -7.12
C GLN A 416 -12.37 26.32 -6.50
N SER A 417 -13.23 25.60 -7.22
CA SER A 417 -13.82 24.35 -6.75
C SER A 417 -13.17 23.12 -7.37
N VAL A 418 -12.49 23.26 -8.50
CA VAL A 418 -11.74 22.18 -9.16
C VAL A 418 -10.32 22.60 -9.55
N ARG A 419 -9.38 21.66 -9.52
CA ARG A 419 -7.96 21.84 -9.90
C ARG A 419 -7.51 20.75 -10.87
N GLU A 420 -6.50 21.02 -11.69
CA GLU A 420 -5.90 20.01 -12.58
C GLU A 420 -5.15 18.94 -11.80
N LEU A 421 -5.21 17.70 -12.30
CA LEU A 421 -4.39 16.61 -11.80
C LEU A 421 -3.28 16.29 -12.79
N ASN A 422 -2.03 16.28 -12.32
CA ASN A 422 -0.92 15.75 -13.11
C ASN A 422 -0.83 14.22 -12.97
N ALA A 423 0.13 13.58 -13.63
CA ALA A 423 0.33 12.13 -13.55
C ALA A 423 0.54 11.59 -12.12
N ASN A 424 1.23 12.33 -11.25
CA ASN A 424 1.40 11.91 -9.84
C ASN A 424 0.06 11.96 -9.09
N ALA A 425 -0.73 13.02 -9.28
CA ALA A 425 -2.02 13.15 -8.62
C ALA A 425 -3.06 12.17 -9.19
N LEU A 426 -2.96 11.82 -10.47
CA LEU A 426 -3.76 10.76 -11.08
C LEU A 426 -3.41 9.36 -10.56
N HIS A 427 -2.13 9.10 -10.27
CA HIS A 427 -1.72 7.88 -9.59
C HIS A 427 -2.47 7.72 -8.26
N ASP A 428 -2.44 8.76 -7.42
CA ASP A 428 -3.09 8.73 -6.10
C ASP A 428 -4.63 8.71 -6.22
N TRP A 429 -5.20 9.48 -7.16
CA TRP A 429 -6.65 9.48 -7.40
C TRP A 429 -7.18 8.10 -7.81
N LEU A 430 -6.45 7.36 -8.64
CA LEU A 430 -6.84 6.01 -9.04
C LEU A 430 -6.86 5.04 -7.85
N GLU A 431 -5.94 5.19 -6.88
CA GLU A 431 -5.95 4.41 -5.64
C GLU A 431 -7.17 4.75 -4.77
N ASP A 432 -7.40 6.04 -4.55
CA ASP A 432 -8.40 6.52 -3.57
C ASP A 432 -9.83 6.47 -4.10
N HIS A 433 -10.01 6.66 -5.40
CA HIS A 433 -11.33 6.85 -6.03
C HIS A 433 -11.57 5.96 -7.24
N GLY A 434 -10.52 5.45 -7.89
CA GLY A 434 -10.63 4.65 -9.12
C GLY A 434 -11.69 3.54 -9.07
N PRO A 435 -11.74 2.70 -8.01
CA PRO A 435 -12.74 1.64 -7.89
C PRO A 435 -14.20 2.13 -7.98
N GLY A 436 -14.52 3.26 -7.33
CA GLY A 436 -15.84 3.88 -7.40
C GLY A 436 -16.21 4.44 -8.78
N PHE A 437 -15.24 4.52 -9.68
CA PHE A 437 -15.40 4.90 -11.09
C PHE A 437 -15.16 3.73 -12.06
N GLY A 438 -15.15 2.49 -11.57
CA GLY A 438 -15.04 1.28 -12.40
C GLY A 438 -13.61 0.89 -12.79
N TRP A 439 -12.59 1.50 -12.19
CA TRP A 439 -11.19 1.08 -12.41
C TRP A 439 -10.82 -0.11 -11.53
N TYR A 440 -10.14 -1.07 -12.14
CA TYR A 440 -9.60 -2.24 -11.45
C TYR A 440 -8.08 -2.19 -11.50
N ARG A 441 -7.46 -2.47 -10.35
CA ARG A 441 -6.02 -2.63 -10.29
C ARG A 441 -5.63 -3.99 -10.88
N GLU A 442 -4.65 -3.97 -11.77
CA GLU A 442 -4.07 -5.15 -12.39
C GLU A 442 -2.62 -5.32 -11.92
N LEU A 443 -2.17 -6.57 -11.79
CA LEU A 443 -0.84 -6.91 -11.28
C LEU A 443 0.00 -7.61 -12.35
N ASP A 444 -0.65 -8.24 -13.33
CA ASP A 444 0.03 -9.00 -14.38
C ASP A 444 -0.10 -8.33 -15.75
N LEU A 445 1.03 -8.13 -16.40
CA LEU A 445 1.10 -7.51 -17.73
C LEU A 445 0.49 -8.39 -18.82
N THR A 446 0.45 -9.71 -18.63
CA THR A 446 -0.19 -10.63 -19.60
C THR A 446 -1.69 -10.40 -19.59
N THR A 447 -2.28 -10.35 -18.40
CA THR A 447 -3.69 -10.04 -18.18
C THR A 447 -4.04 -8.62 -18.63
N LEU A 448 -3.17 -7.65 -18.34
CA LEU A 448 -3.34 -6.25 -18.78
C LEU A 448 -3.34 -6.12 -20.31
N GLN A 449 -2.42 -6.79 -21.00
CA GLN A 449 -2.37 -6.79 -22.47
C GLN A 449 -3.57 -7.52 -23.06
N ALA A 450 -3.97 -8.66 -22.50
CA ALA A 450 -5.14 -9.40 -22.95
C ALA A 450 -6.45 -8.59 -22.78
N ALA A 451 -6.57 -7.84 -21.68
CA ALA A 451 -7.69 -6.92 -21.46
C ALA A 451 -7.72 -5.79 -22.52
N ALA A 452 -6.55 -5.22 -22.84
CA ALA A 452 -6.45 -4.24 -23.92
C ALA A 452 -6.85 -4.85 -25.28
N ASP A 453 -6.39 -6.07 -25.57
CA ASP A 453 -6.76 -6.80 -26.79
C ASP A 453 -8.27 -7.13 -26.85
N ALA A 454 -8.92 -7.29 -25.69
CA ALA A 454 -10.37 -7.44 -25.53
C ALA A 454 -11.15 -6.12 -25.55
N GLY A 455 -10.46 -4.99 -25.76
CA GLY A 455 -11.06 -3.67 -25.87
C GLY A 455 -11.41 -2.99 -24.54
N GLU A 456 -10.74 -3.37 -23.45
CA GLU A 456 -10.74 -2.62 -22.20
C GLU A 456 -9.77 -1.43 -22.28
N VAL A 457 -10.01 -0.40 -21.47
CA VAL A 457 -9.11 0.74 -21.34
C VAL A 457 -8.04 0.39 -20.29
N CYS A 458 -6.80 0.22 -20.73
CA CYS A 458 -5.69 -0.18 -19.86
C CYS A 458 -4.62 0.91 -19.76
N LEU A 459 -4.12 1.17 -18.56
CA LEU A 459 -3.11 2.19 -18.26
C LEU A 459 -1.94 1.61 -17.45
N ILE A 460 -0.74 2.11 -17.71
CA ILE A 460 0.39 2.04 -16.78
C ILE A 460 0.62 3.46 -16.26
N VAL A 461 0.54 3.65 -14.95
CA VAL A 461 0.64 4.97 -14.30
C VAL A 461 1.79 4.93 -13.31
N SER A 462 2.74 5.87 -13.41
CA SER A 462 3.83 6.01 -12.44
C SER A 462 3.83 7.35 -11.73
N ARG A 463 4.36 7.34 -10.50
CA ARG A 463 4.58 8.52 -9.66
C ARG A 463 6.07 8.78 -9.51
N ARG A 464 6.50 10.04 -9.64
CA ARG A 464 7.91 10.43 -9.44
C ARG A 464 8.32 10.43 -7.96
N LYS A 465 9.61 10.14 -7.71
CA LYS A 465 10.23 10.36 -6.39
C LYS A 465 10.35 11.85 -6.07
N ASP A 466 10.79 12.65 -7.05
CA ASP A 466 10.80 14.10 -6.93
C ASP A 466 9.37 14.63 -7.12
N PRO A 467 8.73 15.18 -6.08
CA PRO A 467 7.35 15.67 -6.18
C PRO A 467 7.20 16.86 -7.14
N ASN A 468 8.29 17.55 -7.49
CA ASN A 468 8.28 18.67 -8.43
C ASN A 468 8.26 18.23 -9.90
N LEU A 469 8.51 16.95 -10.17
CA LEU A 469 8.47 16.38 -11.52
C LEU A 469 7.19 15.56 -11.71
N ALA A 470 6.63 15.63 -12.91
CA ALA A 470 5.46 14.83 -13.25
C ALA A 470 5.83 13.35 -13.47
N GLY A 471 4.96 12.47 -13.00
CA GLY A 471 4.90 11.05 -13.36
C GLY A 471 4.70 10.83 -14.86
N GLU A 472 4.54 9.57 -15.23
CA GLU A 472 4.31 9.19 -16.63
C GLU A 472 3.13 8.21 -16.72
N ILE A 473 2.30 8.40 -17.74
CA ILE A 473 1.18 7.53 -18.05
C ILE A 473 1.36 6.97 -19.47
N ALA A 474 1.30 5.65 -19.60
CA ALA A 474 1.22 4.98 -20.88
C ALA A 474 -0.13 4.29 -21.03
N LEU A 475 -0.72 4.41 -22.21
CA LEU A 475 -1.85 3.58 -22.61
C LEU A 475 -1.30 2.21 -22.96
N VAL A 476 -1.93 1.14 -22.48
CA VAL A 476 -1.75 -0.21 -23.03
C VAL A 476 -2.85 -0.44 -24.05
N VAL A 477 -2.44 -0.71 -25.28
CA VAL A 477 -3.34 -0.69 -26.45
C VAL A 477 -3.41 -2.07 -27.09
N PRO A 478 -4.48 -2.37 -27.85
CA PRO A 478 -4.60 -3.63 -28.57
C PRO A 478 -3.37 -3.90 -29.46
N GLN A 479 -2.91 -5.14 -29.47
CA GLN A 479 -1.91 -5.61 -30.42
C GLN A 479 -2.45 -5.50 -31.85
N GLN A 480 -1.56 -5.16 -32.79
CA GLN A 480 -1.90 -4.97 -34.19
C GLN A 480 -0.68 -5.25 -35.08
N ASP A 481 -0.87 -5.14 -36.40
CA ASP A 481 0.20 -5.40 -37.37
C ASP A 481 1.44 -4.54 -37.08
N GLY A 482 2.57 -5.22 -36.92
CA GLY A 482 3.87 -4.60 -36.61
C GLY A 482 4.11 -4.23 -35.14
N PHE A 483 3.12 -4.39 -34.26
CA PHE A 483 3.26 -4.11 -32.82
C PHE A 483 2.65 -5.23 -31.98
N GLN A 484 3.52 -6.10 -31.47
CA GLN A 484 3.19 -7.23 -30.62
C GLN A 484 3.92 -7.12 -29.28
N ALA A 485 3.27 -7.52 -28.19
CA ALA A 485 3.87 -7.55 -26.87
C ALA A 485 5.09 -8.47 -26.85
N ARG A 486 6.09 -8.12 -26.04
CA ARG A 486 7.25 -9.00 -25.81
C ARG A 486 6.92 -9.99 -24.71
N HIS A 487 7.31 -11.23 -24.93
CA HIS A 487 7.11 -12.33 -23.98
C HIS A 487 8.45 -12.83 -23.45
N ASP A 488 8.45 -13.37 -22.24
CA ASP A 488 9.56 -14.18 -21.75
C ASP A 488 9.50 -15.62 -22.28
N ALA A 489 10.45 -16.47 -21.89
CA ALA A 489 10.49 -17.88 -22.30
C ALA A 489 9.28 -18.69 -21.83
N ALA A 490 8.55 -18.22 -20.82
CA ALA A 490 7.33 -18.85 -20.30
C ALA A 490 6.06 -18.30 -20.98
N GLY A 491 6.19 -17.43 -21.98
CA GLY A 491 5.07 -16.83 -22.70
C GLY A 491 4.38 -15.68 -21.96
N ARG A 492 4.93 -15.18 -20.85
CA ARG A 492 4.35 -14.07 -20.09
C ARG A 492 4.74 -12.74 -20.70
N VAL A 493 3.81 -11.79 -20.78
CA VAL A 493 4.10 -10.45 -21.31
C VAL A 493 5.08 -9.75 -20.37
N THR A 494 6.25 -9.39 -20.91
CA THR A 494 7.22 -8.54 -20.23
C THR A 494 7.10 -7.09 -20.66
N ARG A 495 6.72 -6.82 -21.91
CA ARG A 495 6.51 -5.46 -22.43
C ARG A 495 5.22 -5.41 -23.26
N PRO A 496 4.18 -4.73 -22.79
CA PRO A 496 2.95 -4.57 -23.56
C PRO A 496 3.15 -3.55 -24.68
N VAL A 497 2.24 -3.60 -25.66
CA VAL A 497 2.11 -2.57 -26.69
C VAL A 497 1.53 -1.32 -26.06
N GLN A 498 2.22 -0.20 -26.27
CA GLN A 498 1.91 1.06 -25.61
C GLN A 498 1.70 2.19 -26.61
N SER A 499 0.90 3.17 -26.20
CA SER A 499 0.83 4.49 -26.82
C SER A 499 1.16 5.55 -25.77
N MET A 500 2.10 6.44 -26.04
CA MET A 500 2.68 7.31 -25.00
C MET A 500 2.94 8.74 -25.49
N ALA A 501 2.50 9.72 -24.71
CA ALA A 501 2.77 11.15 -24.92
C ALA A 501 3.77 11.69 -23.89
N SER A 502 5.00 11.17 -23.92
CA SER A 502 6.06 11.53 -22.97
C SER A 502 7.18 12.37 -23.61
N GLY A 503 8.42 12.30 -23.09
CA GLY A 503 9.53 13.11 -23.62
C GLY A 503 9.77 12.92 -25.13
N ARG A 504 9.36 11.78 -25.69
CA ARG A 504 9.18 11.59 -27.12
C ARG A 504 7.90 10.81 -27.38
N ASN A 505 6.93 11.47 -28.01
CA ASN A 505 5.64 10.86 -28.32
C ASN A 505 5.78 9.66 -29.26
N ARG A 506 5.02 8.60 -28.97
CA ARG A 506 5.00 7.36 -29.74
C ARG A 506 3.56 6.90 -29.86
N LYS A 507 3.06 6.91 -31.10
CA LYS A 507 1.70 6.45 -31.41
C LYS A 507 1.52 4.98 -31.04
N TYR A 508 2.46 4.14 -31.43
CA TYR A 508 2.57 2.74 -31.01
C TYR A 508 4.03 2.41 -30.71
N THR A 509 4.28 1.65 -29.65
CA THR A 509 5.62 1.23 -29.27
C THR A 509 5.59 0.00 -28.39
N VAL A 510 6.67 -0.77 -28.42
CA VAL A 510 6.96 -1.78 -27.41
C VAL A 510 8.28 -1.37 -26.79
N SER A 511 8.21 -0.80 -25.59
CA SER A 511 9.38 -0.20 -24.93
C SER A 511 10.49 -1.23 -24.74
N ARG A 512 11.73 -0.83 -25.04
CA ARG A 512 12.91 -1.72 -24.86
C ARG A 512 13.09 -2.10 -23.40
N SER A 513 12.82 -1.17 -22.48
CA SER A 513 12.81 -1.37 -21.03
C SER A 513 11.41 -1.20 -20.45
N ALA A 514 11.20 -1.72 -19.24
CA ALA A 514 10.05 -1.34 -18.42
C ALA A 514 10.38 0.00 -17.79
N TRP A 515 10.05 1.08 -18.49
CA TRP A 515 10.37 2.43 -18.04
C TRP A 515 9.75 2.72 -16.66
N TRP A 516 8.62 2.11 -16.31
CA TRP A 516 7.96 2.26 -15.01
C TRP A 516 8.76 1.66 -13.84
N LEU A 517 9.73 0.78 -14.11
CA LEU A 517 10.67 0.25 -13.11
C LEU A 517 11.91 1.14 -12.92
N ASN A 518 12.03 2.23 -13.67
CA ASN A 518 13.17 3.13 -13.56
C ASN A 518 13.20 3.78 -12.17
N ASP A 519 14.39 3.94 -11.60
CA ASP A 519 14.61 4.42 -10.23
C ASP A 519 14.11 5.86 -10.00
N GLN A 520 13.86 6.62 -11.06
CA GLN A 520 13.25 7.94 -10.96
C GLN A 520 11.78 7.93 -10.47
N TYR A 521 11.11 6.78 -10.53
CA TYR A 521 9.73 6.60 -10.09
C TYR A 521 9.67 6.04 -8.65
N GLN A 522 8.80 6.60 -7.82
CA GLN A 522 8.55 6.17 -6.44
C GLN A 522 7.68 4.90 -6.42
N SER A 523 6.66 4.89 -7.27
CA SER A 523 5.68 3.81 -7.42
C SER A 523 5.12 3.80 -8.85
N PHE A 524 4.53 2.67 -9.22
CA PHE A 524 3.75 2.54 -10.44
C PHE A 524 2.62 1.53 -10.22
N ALA A 525 1.62 1.58 -11.09
CA ALA A 525 0.45 0.73 -11.04
C ALA A 525 -0.05 0.40 -12.44
N PHE A 526 -0.72 -0.74 -12.58
CA PHE A 526 -1.48 -1.08 -13.77
C PHE A 526 -2.96 -1.02 -13.47
N TRP A 527 -3.71 -0.44 -14.40
CA TRP A 527 -5.14 -0.22 -14.24
C TRP A 527 -5.86 -0.66 -15.51
N ARG A 528 -7.02 -1.29 -15.34
CA ARG A 528 -7.92 -1.62 -16.45
C ARG A 528 -9.34 -1.19 -16.13
N HIS A 529 -10.08 -0.83 -17.17
CA HIS A 529 -11.50 -0.50 -17.08
C HIS A 529 -12.24 -1.17 -18.24
N PRO A 530 -13.25 -2.02 -17.96
CA PRO A 530 -13.94 -2.80 -18.97
C PRO A 530 -14.73 -1.98 -20.00
#